data_AF-A0A2N3E3P3-F1
#
_entry.id   AF-A0A2N3E3P3-F1
#
_cell.length_a   1.000
_cell.length_b   1.000
_cell.length_c   1.000
_cell.angle_alpha   90.00
_cell.angle_beta   90.00
_cell.angle_gamma   90.00
#
_symmetry.space_group_name_H-M   'P 1'
#
loop_
_entity.id
_entity.type
_entity.pdbx_description
1 polymer ?
#
loop_
_entity_poly.entity_id
_entity_poly.type
_entity_poly.pdbx_seq_one_letter_code
_entity_poly.pdbx_strand_id
1 'polypeptide(L)'
;LIDHYLRGAGDVGAEQRARVFRLAWDFVGTGLAGRNLQYERFYLGSSVRNYQMAHLFGDRTRANELVDRFLTEDIGAMKKADRHVAEAV
;
A
#
# COMPACT_ATOMS: atom_id res chain seq x y z
N LEU A 1 -2.18 44.54 6.86
CA LEU A 1 -1.20 43.81 6.01
C LEU A 1 -1.57 42.33 5.88
N ILE A 2 -1.68 41.59 6.99
CA ILE A 2 -2.03 40.16 6.99
C ILE A 2 -3.39 39.90 6.31
N ASP A 3 -4.41 40.71 6.58
CA ASP A 3 -5.75 40.56 5.96
C ASP A 3 -5.74 40.71 4.44
N HIS A 4 -4.81 41.49 3.91
CA HIS A 4 -4.70 41.73 2.47
C HIS A 4 -3.91 40.62 1.77
N TYR A 5 -2.77 40.22 2.35
CA TYR A 5 -1.82 39.32 1.69
C TYR A 5 -1.95 37.84 2.09
N LEU A 6 -2.61 37.52 3.20
CA LEU A 6 -2.70 36.16 3.73
C LEU A 6 -4.14 35.64 3.84
N ARG A 7 -5.10 36.25 3.13
CA ARG A 7 -6.45 35.71 2.96
C ARG A 7 -6.47 34.34 2.26
N GLY A 8 -7.52 33.58 2.46
CA GLY A 8 -7.80 32.37 1.71
C GLY A 8 -8.52 32.65 0.38
N ALA A 9 -8.85 31.58 -0.34
CA ALA A 9 -9.68 31.67 -1.54
C ALA A 9 -11.12 32.06 -1.19
N GLY A 10 -11.80 32.76 -2.09
CA GLY A 10 -13.15 33.29 -1.86
C GLY A 10 -13.19 34.25 -0.67
N ASP A 11 -14.20 34.09 0.18
CA ASP A 11 -14.48 34.96 1.33
C ASP A 11 -13.73 34.54 2.60
N VAL A 12 -12.70 33.69 2.50
CA VAL A 12 -11.94 33.22 3.66
C VAL A 12 -10.97 34.31 4.12
N GLY A 13 -11.23 34.86 5.31
CA GLY A 13 -10.35 35.83 5.96
C GLY A 13 -8.98 35.26 6.34
N ALA A 14 -8.01 36.14 6.55
CA ALA A 14 -6.63 35.73 6.87
C ALA A 14 -6.53 34.98 8.20
N GLU A 15 -7.30 35.36 9.22
CA GLU A 15 -7.35 34.66 10.50
C GLU A 15 -7.88 33.23 10.34
N GLN A 16 -8.97 33.06 9.60
CA GLN A 16 -9.56 31.74 9.35
C GLN A 16 -8.58 30.83 8.61
N ARG A 17 -7.89 31.36 7.59
CA ARG A 17 -6.80 30.64 6.91
C ARG A 17 -5.68 30.29 7.88
N ALA A 18 -5.20 31.24 8.68
CA ALA A 18 -4.11 31.02 9.61
C ALA A 18 -4.43 29.93 10.65
N ARG A 19 -5.66 29.89 11.18
CA ARG A 19 -6.10 28.85 12.13
C ARG A 19 -6.02 27.45 11.52
N VAL A 20 -6.51 27.28 10.28
CA VAL A 20 -6.45 25.98 9.58
C VAL A 20 -5.01 25.56 9.32
N PHE A 21 -4.18 26.46 8.80
CA PHE A 21 -2.80 26.14 8.47
C PHE A 21 -1.94 25.91 9.72
N ARG A 22 -2.22 26.62 10.82
CA ARG A 22 -1.54 26.39 12.09
C ARG A 22 -1.87 25.01 12.63
N LEU A 23 -3.15 24.63 12.63
CA LEU A 23 -3.57 23.29 13.03
C LEU A 23 -2.90 22.22 12.15
N ALA A 24 -2.92 22.39 10.83
CA ALA A 24 -2.24 21.46 9.91
C ALA A 24 -0.74 21.35 10.22
N TRP A 25 -0.07 22.47 10.47
CA TRP A 25 1.35 22.49 10.83
C TRP A 25 1.66 21.73 12.12
N ASP A 26 0.79 21.82 13.13
CA ASP A 26 0.94 21.06 14.36
C ASP A 26 0.93 19.53 14.13
N PHE A 27 0.26 19.05 13.08
CA PHE A 27 0.23 17.63 12.69
C PHE A 27 1.34 17.17 11.75
N VAL A 28 1.99 18.06 11.00
CA VAL A 28 2.95 17.65 9.96
C VAL A 28 4.36 18.24 10.11
N GLY A 29 4.49 19.42 10.72
CA GLY A 29 5.74 20.20 10.68
C GLY A 29 6.39 20.51 12.02
N THR A 30 5.73 20.19 13.14
CA THR A 30 6.31 20.39 14.48
C THR A 30 7.15 19.20 14.93
N GLY A 31 7.93 19.38 16.00
CA GLY A 31 8.60 18.25 16.67
C GLY A 31 7.62 17.19 17.18
N LEU A 32 6.40 17.60 17.59
CA LEU A 32 5.32 16.68 17.96
C LEU A 32 4.86 15.84 16.75
N ALA A 33 4.65 16.48 15.59
CA ALA A 33 4.35 15.80 14.34
C ALA A 33 5.44 14.80 13.95
N GLY A 34 6.71 15.21 14.02
CA GLY A 34 7.85 14.34 13.73
C GLY A 34 7.90 13.11 14.63
N ARG A 35 7.59 13.26 15.93
CA ARG A 35 7.47 12.14 16.86
C ARG A 35 6.33 11.20 16.48
N ASN A 36 5.17 11.72 16.11
CA ASN A 36 4.05 10.89 15.65
C ASN A 36 4.38 10.15 14.35
N LEU A 37 5.03 10.81 13.38
CA LEU A 37 5.49 10.15 12.16
C LEU A 37 6.47 9.00 12.47
N GLN A 38 7.42 9.24 13.38
CA GLN A 38 8.37 8.21 13.80
C GLN A 38 7.67 7.06 14.53
N TYR A 39 6.68 7.37 15.37
CA TYR A 39 5.85 6.38 16.04
C TYR A 39 5.11 5.51 15.02
N GLU A 40 4.34 6.10 14.10
CA GLU A 40 3.58 5.33 13.10
C GLU A 40 4.48 4.46 12.21
N ARG A 41 5.68 4.95 11.87
CA ARG A 41 6.62 4.18 11.04
C ARG A 41 7.21 2.96 11.74
N PHE A 42 7.33 2.97 13.07
CA PHE A 42 8.14 1.99 13.80
C PHE A 42 7.48 1.41 15.06
N TYR A 43 6.21 1.74 15.34
CA TYR A 43 5.50 1.23 16.50
C TYR A 43 5.48 -0.31 16.55
N LEU A 44 5.29 -0.94 15.39
CA LEU A 44 5.33 -2.40 15.22
C LEU A 44 6.66 -2.89 14.62
N GLY A 45 7.75 -2.14 14.83
CA GLY A 45 9.06 -2.44 14.26
C GLY A 45 9.26 -1.89 12.84
N SER A 46 10.44 -2.15 12.27
CA SER A 46 10.80 -1.68 10.93
C SER A 46 10.00 -2.41 9.85
N SER A 47 9.48 -1.66 8.87
CA SER A 47 8.79 -2.24 7.70
C SER A 47 9.64 -3.27 6.98
N VAL A 48 10.95 -3.04 6.85
CA VAL A 48 11.89 -4.00 6.23
C VAL A 48 11.91 -5.30 7.02
N ARG A 49 11.98 -5.22 8.35
CA ARG A 49 11.97 -6.42 9.19
C ARG A 49 10.63 -7.14 9.10
N ASN A 50 9.52 -6.41 9.07
CA ASN A 50 8.19 -6.99 8.95
C ASN A 50 8.01 -7.71 7.61
N TYR A 51 8.49 -7.15 6.50
CA TYR A 51 8.48 -7.83 5.20
C TYR A 51 9.37 -9.08 5.19
N GLN A 52 10.55 -9.04 5.82
CA GLN A 52 11.39 -10.23 5.97
C GLN A 52 10.67 -11.33 6.77
N MET A 53 10.00 -10.97 7.87
CA MET A 53 9.24 -11.94 8.68
C MET A 53 8.06 -12.50 7.90
N ALA A 54 7.29 -11.65 7.21
CA ALA A 54 6.18 -12.09 6.36
C ALA A 54 6.66 -13.04 5.24
N HIS A 55 7.82 -12.76 4.66
CA HIS A 55 8.47 -13.69 3.74
C HIS A 55 8.83 -14.99 4.47
N LEU A 56 9.66 -14.97 5.51
CA LEU A 56 10.16 -16.19 6.15
C LEU A 56 9.05 -17.10 6.69
N PHE A 57 8.01 -16.53 7.29
CA PHE A 57 6.94 -17.30 7.94
C PHE A 57 5.69 -17.51 7.08
N GLY A 58 5.58 -16.83 5.93
CA GLY A 58 4.44 -17.01 5.03
C GLY A 58 4.45 -18.39 4.39
N ASP A 59 3.31 -19.09 4.47
CA ASP A 59 3.11 -20.36 3.76
C ASP A 59 3.16 -20.13 2.25
N ARG A 60 4.03 -20.89 1.58
CA ARG A 60 4.22 -20.87 0.12
C ARG A 60 3.79 -22.16 -0.55
N THR A 61 3.24 -23.12 0.19
CA THR A 61 2.92 -24.46 -0.30
C THR A 61 2.10 -24.39 -1.59
N ARG A 62 0.97 -23.66 -1.56
CA ARG A 62 0.13 -23.48 -2.76
C ARG A 62 0.84 -22.79 -3.92
N ALA A 63 1.69 -21.80 -3.65
CA ALA A 63 2.40 -21.09 -4.71
C ALA A 63 3.42 -22.01 -5.39
N ASN A 64 4.14 -22.82 -4.60
CA ASN A 64 5.07 -23.81 -5.11
C ASN A 64 4.34 -24.89 -5.91
N GLU A 65 3.22 -25.43 -5.40
CA GLU A 65 2.41 -26.44 -6.12
C GLU A 65 1.89 -25.97 -7.48
N LEU A 66 1.56 -24.67 -7.61
CA LEU A 66 1.15 -24.09 -8.89
C LEU A 66 2.31 -24.03 -9.88
N VAL A 67 3.50 -23.65 -9.41
CA VAL A 67 4.73 -23.65 -10.22
C VAL A 67 5.10 -25.08 -10.60
N ASP A 68 5.09 -26.01 -9.65
CA ASP A 68 5.40 -27.41 -9.89
C ASP A 68 4.45 -28.02 -10.92
N ARG A 69 3.14 -27.74 -10.82
CA ARG A 69 2.16 -28.16 -11.83
C ARG A 69 2.49 -27.61 -13.21
N PHE A 70 2.73 -26.31 -13.33
CA PHE A 70 3.05 -25.68 -14.61
C PHE A 70 4.34 -26.24 -15.24
N LEU A 71 5.34 -26.57 -14.42
CA LEU A 71 6.62 -27.12 -14.89
C LEU A 71 6.54 -28.61 -15.25
N THR A 72 5.56 -29.34 -14.72
CA THR A 72 5.48 -30.81 -14.87
C THR A 72 4.27 -31.29 -15.68
N GLU A 73 3.30 -30.42 -15.96
CA GLU A 73 2.13 -30.78 -16.75
C GLU A 73 2.52 -31.18 -18.19
N ASP A 74 1.95 -32.30 -18.65
CA ASP A 74 2.13 -32.72 -20.03
C ASP A 74 1.31 -31.82 -20.95
N ILE A 75 2.00 -30.85 -21.56
CA ILE A 75 1.49 -29.96 -22.61
C ILE A 75 0.91 -30.72 -23.82
N GLY A 76 1.28 -31.98 -24.03
CA GLY A 76 0.69 -32.87 -25.03
C GLY A 76 -0.63 -33.53 -24.60
N ALA A 77 -0.83 -33.74 -23.29
CA ALA A 77 -2.05 -34.32 -22.72
C ALA A 77 -3.23 -33.32 -22.70
N MET A 78 -2.98 -32.03 -22.44
CA MET A 78 -3.98 -30.97 -22.63
C MET A 78 -4.55 -30.97 -24.05
N LYS A 79 -3.67 -31.13 -25.05
CA LYS A 79 -4.04 -31.23 -26.47
C LYS A 79 -4.86 -32.48 -26.81
N LYS A 80 -4.83 -33.54 -25.99
CA LYS A 80 -5.68 -34.75 -26.13
C LYS A 80 -7.02 -34.59 -25.42
N ALA A 81 -7.05 -33.93 -24.26
CA ALA A 81 -8.28 -33.61 -23.53
C ALA A 81 -9.19 -32.70 -24.38
N ASP A 82 -8.63 -31.64 -24.98
CA ASP A 82 -9.41 -30.73 -25.84
C ASP A 82 -9.92 -31.40 -27.12
N ARG A 83 -9.18 -32.39 -27.66
CA ARG A 83 -9.61 -33.16 -28.83
C ARG A 83 -10.76 -34.13 -28.54
N HIS A 84 -10.75 -34.79 -27.37
CA HIS A 84 -11.85 -35.69 -26.98
C HIS A 84 -13.17 -34.93 -26.74
N VAL A 85 -13.11 -33.69 -26.25
CA VAL A 85 -14.31 -32.85 -26.10
C VAL A 85 -14.84 -32.38 -27.46
N ALA A 86 -13.95 -32.09 -28.42
CA ALA A 86 -14.31 -31.71 -29.78
C ALA A 86 -14.84 -32.87 -30.64
N GLU A 87 -14.42 -34.11 -30.39
CA GLU A 87 -14.89 -35.32 -31.09
C GLU A 87 -16.16 -35.94 -30.47
N ALA A 88 -16.56 -35.50 -29.27
CA ALA A 88 -17.78 -35.94 -28.59
C ALA A 88 -19.01 -35.03 -28.85
N VAL A 89 -18.89 -34.09 -29.79
CA VAL A 89 -19.96 -33.22 -30.32
C VAL A 89 -20.12 -33.49 -31.81
#